data_AF-A0A962YVI3-F1
#
_entry.id   AF-A0A962YVI3-F1
#
_cell.length_a   1.000
_cell.length_b   1.000
_cell.length_c   1.000
_cell.angle_alpha   90.00
_cell.angle_beta   90.00
_cell.angle_gamma   90.00
#
_symmetry.space_group_name_H-M   'P 1'
#
loop_
_entity.id
_entity.type
_entity.pdbx_description
1 polymer ?
#
loop_
_entity_poly.entity_id
_entity_poly.type
_entity_poly.pdbx_seq_one_letter_code
_entity_poly.pdbx_strand_id
1 'polypeptide(L)'
;MKPAYRPLPLHRLDRGIRHARPKQQLPWQITADDPALSVMTDLCQVAAVTTELLTPLDQGLDIMIKRGVRVLLVVDADDHILGLVTSRDIDGEKAHRI
;
A
#
# COMPACT_ATOMS: atom_id res chain seq x y z
N MET A 1 28.55 10.59 -14.84
CA MET A 1 28.53 9.45 -13.88
C MET A 1 27.23 9.51 -13.10
N LYS A 2 26.42 8.44 -13.07
CA LYS A 2 25.25 8.39 -12.17
C LYS A 2 25.77 8.33 -10.73
N PRO A 3 25.21 9.10 -9.78
CA PRO A 3 25.60 8.99 -8.38
C PRO A 3 25.32 7.57 -7.90
N ALA A 4 26.24 7.02 -7.10
CA ALA A 4 26.01 5.76 -6.41
C ALA A 4 24.88 5.98 -5.39
N TYR A 5 23.70 5.41 -5.66
CA TYR A 5 22.57 5.52 -4.75
C TYR A 5 22.90 4.79 -3.44
N ARG A 6 22.78 5.49 -2.31
CA ARG A 6 22.88 4.85 -1.00
C ARG A 6 21.63 4.00 -0.81
N PRO A 7 21.75 2.68 -0.61
CA PRO A 7 20.59 1.83 -0.39
C PRO A 7 19.87 2.27 0.88
N LEU A 8 18.53 2.24 0.84
CA LEU A 8 17.72 2.45 2.02
C LEU A 8 17.93 1.26 2.97
N PRO A 9 18.08 1.50 4.28
CA PRO A 9 18.15 0.42 5.25
C PRO A 9 16.83 -0.37 5.24
N LEU A 10 16.94 -1.69 5.18
CA LEU A 10 15.79 -2.57 5.34
C LEU A 10 15.53 -2.75 6.84
N HIS A 11 14.33 -2.40 7.27
CA HIS A 11 13.89 -2.61 8.65
C HIS A 11 12.89 -3.77 8.68
N ARG A 12 13.08 -4.68 9.65
CA ARG A 12 12.03 -5.65 9.96
C ARG A 12 10.94 -4.93 10.74
N LEU A 13 9.69 -5.21 10.37
CA LEU A 13 8.55 -4.72 11.14
C LEU A 13 8.40 -5.57 12.40
N ASP A 14 8.17 -4.91 13.53
CA ASP A 14 7.83 -5.58 14.78
C ASP A 14 6.45 -6.23 14.67
N ARG A 15 6.23 -7.27 15.49
CA ARG A 15 4.91 -7.90 15.59
C ARG A 15 3.90 -6.90 16.15
N GLY A 16 2.67 -6.96 15.66
CA GLY A 16 1.59 -6.08 16.12
C GLY A 16 1.67 -4.67 15.54
N ILE A 17 2.52 -4.43 14.52
CA ILE A 17 2.54 -3.12 13.87
C ILE A 17 1.22 -2.86 13.14
N ARG A 18 0.79 -1.60 13.19
CA ARG A 18 -0.44 -1.12 12.55
C ARG A 18 -0.10 -0.12 11.47
N HIS A 19 -0.99 0.05 10.51
CA HIS A 19 -0.86 1.12 9.53
C HIS A 19 -1.41 2.45 10.10
N ALA A 20 -0.99 3.56 9.52
CA ALA A 20 -1.54 4.86 9.87
C ALA A 20 -3.01 4.97 9.44
N ARG A 21 -3.84 5.60 10.27
CA ARG A 21 -5.28 5.84 10.00
C ARG A 21 -5.58 7.34 9.96
N PRO A 22 -5.01 8.08 8.98
CA PRO A 22 -5.24 9.51 8.90
C PRO A 22 -6.67 9.82 8.48
N LYS A 23 -7.12 11.03 8.81
CA LYS A 23 -8.23 11.64 8.07
C LYS A 23 -7.64 12.07 6.72
N GLN A 24 -8.24 11.62 5.62
CA GLN A 24 -7.79 11.95 4.27
C GLN A 24 -7.60 13.46 4.10
N GLN A 25 -6.36 13.90 3.88
CA GLN A 25 -6.02 15.30 3.62
C GLN A 25 -5.33 15.39 2.28
N LEU A 26 -6.12 15.68 1.24
CA LEU A 26 -5.60 15.88 -0.12
C LEU A 26 -5.71 17.37 -0.47
N PRO A 27 -4.65 17.98 -1.03
CA PRO A 27 -4.71 19.35 -1.50
C PRO A 27 -5.72 19.47 -2.65
N TRP A 28 -6.45 20.58 -2.68
CA TRP A 28 -7.47 20.84 -3.71
C TRP A 28 -6.86 21.10 -5.09
N GLN A 29 -5.63 21.60 -5.14
CA GLN A 29 -4.88 21.92 -6.34
C GLN A 29 -3.40 21.59 -6.14
N ILE A 30 -2.74 21.20 -7.24
CA ILE A 30 -1.30 20.92 -7.29
C ILE A 30 -0.68 21.66 -8.47
N THR A 31 0.57 22.04 -8.34
CA THR A 31 1.40 22.73 -9.32
C THR A 31 2.70 21.95 -9.54
N ALA A 32 3.47 22.31 -10.57
CA ALA A 32 4.76 21.68 -10.83
C ALA A 32 5.82 21.98 -9.75
N ASP A 33 5.62 23.03 -8.97
CA ASP A 33 6.54 23.47 -7.92
C ASP A 33 6.26 22.79 -6.56
N ASP A 34 5.18 22.02 -6.45
CA ASP A 34 4.83 21.32 -5.21
C ASP A 34 5.82 20.19 -4.89
N PRO A 35 6.20 20.02 -3.61
CA PRO A 35 7.09 18.94 -3.21
C PRO A 35 6.55 17.56 -3.59
N ALA A 36 7.44 16.62 -3.96
CA ALA A 36 7.04 15.24 -4.25
C ALA A 36 6.19 14.62 -3.12
N LEU A 37 6.48 14.95 -1.86
CA LEU A 37 5.72 14.48 -0.70
C LEU A 37 4.27 14.99 -0.62
N SER A 38 3.95 16.15 -1.21
CA SER A 38 2.57 16.68 -1.21
C SER A 38 1.74 16.17 -2.40
N VAL A 39 2.38 15.59 -3.42
CA VAL A 39 1.73 15.14 -4.67
C VAL A 39 1.76 13.62 -4.86
N MET A 40 2.69 12.91 -4.22
CA MET A 40 2.75 11.45 -4.22
C MET A 40 1.95 10.87 -3.04
N THR A 41 1.69 9.56 -3.10
CA THR A 41 0.97 8.86 -2.02
C THR A 41 1.84 8.78 -0.77
N ASP A 42 1.45 9.50 0.27
CA ASP A 42 1.90 9.29 1.65
C ASP A 42 0.79 8.60 2.45
N LEU A 43 1.03 7.34 2.88
CA LEU A 43 0.06 6.57 3.66
C LEU A 43 -0.12 7.08 5.10
N CYS A 44 0.67 8.05 5.54
CA CYS A 44 0.45 8.79 6.78
C CYS A 44 -0.53 9.96 6.62
N GLN A 45 -0.85 10.36 5.38
CA GLN A 45 -1.81 11.43 5.06
C GLN A 45 -3.06 10.90 4.36
N VAL A 46 -2.90 9.78 3.64
CA VAL A 46 -3.96 9.07 2.92
C VAL A 46 -4.15 7.69 3.49
N ALA A 47 -5.39 7.33 3.82
CA ALA A 47 -5.67 6.02 4.41
C ALA A 47 -5.33 4.89 3.44
N ALA A 48 -4.56 3.90 3.91
CA ALA A 48 -4.30 2.69 3.14
C ALA A 48 -5.60 1.89 2.95
N VAL A 49 -5.74 1.24 1.79
CA VAL A 49 -6.81 0.27 1.56
C VAL A 49 -6.33 -1.08 2.06
N THR A 50 -7.15 -1.70 2.91
CA THR A 50 -6.82 -2.97 3.56
C THR A 50 -7.71 -4.09 3.07
N THR A 51 -7.27 -5.33 3.32
CA THR A 51 -8.02 -6.57 3.13
C THR A 51 -7.67 -7.55 4.23
N GLU A 52 -8.48 -8.57 4.42
CA GLU A 52 -8.21 -9.65 5.37
C GLU A 52 -7.42 -10.78 4.71
N LEU A 53 -6.70 -11.57 5.51
CA LEU A 53 -5.89 -12.69 5.01
C LEU A 53 -6.71 -13.72 4.22
N LEU A 54 -7.96 -13.94 4.61
CA LEU A 54 -8.85 -14.92 3.99
C LEU A 54 -9.73 -14.34 2.88
N THR A 55 -9.54 -13.06 2.52
CA THR A 55 -10.27 -12.48 1.39
C THR A 55 -9.85 -13.18 0.09
N PRO A 56 -10.80 -13.72 -0.70
CA PRO A 56 -10.50 -14.31 -2.00
C PRO A 56 -9.78 -13.34 -2.93
N LEU A 57 -8.85 -13.85 -3.76
CA LEU A 57 -8.01 -13.00 -4.62
C LEU A 57 -8.82 -12.17 -5.63
N ASP A 58 -9.88 -12.75 -6.19
CA ASP A 58 -10.81 -12.06 -7.09
C ASP A 58 -11.53 -10.91 -6.38
N GLN A 59 -11.97 -11.12 -5.14
CA GLN A 59 -12.55 -10.06 -4.30
C GLN A 59 -11.51 -8.99 -3.96
N GLY A 60 -10.26 -9.37 -3.68
CA GLY A 60 -9.15 -8.44 -3.48
C GLY A 60 -8.93 -7.56 -4.72
N LEU A 61 -8.92 -8.15 -5.92
CA LEU A 61 -8.81 -7.42 -7.18
C LEU A 61 -10.00 -6.47 -7.38
N ASP A 62 -11.20 -6.93 -7.04
CA ASP A 62 -12.42 -6.12 -7.08
C ASP A 62 -12.34 -4.90 -6.14
N ILE A 63 -11.79 -5.08 -4.93
CA ILE A 63 -11.54 -3.97 -3.99
C ILE A 63 -10.54 -2.99 -4.60
N MET A 64 -9.44 -3.48 -5.19
CA MET A 64 -8.44 -2.65 -5.86
C MET A 64 -9.07 -1.80 -6.97
N ILE A 65 -9.87 -2.41 -7.85
CA ILE A 65 -10.57 -1.71 -8.94
C ILE A 65 -11.52 -0.65 -8.39
N LYS A 66 -12.39 -1.02 -7.43
CA LYS A 66 -13.39 -0.11 -6.85
C LYS A 66 -12.75 1.07 -6.11
N ARG A 67 -11.57 0.87 -5.52
CA ARG A 67 -10.82 1.90 -4.79
C ARG A 67 -9.78 2.63 -5.64
N GLY A 68 -9.56 2.21 -6.89
CA GLY A 68 -8.55 2.80 -7.77
C GLY A 68 -7.11 2.60 -7.29
N VAL A 69 -6.84 1.54 -6.53
CA VAL A 69 -5.50 1.22 -6.00
C VAL A 69 -4.96 -0.06 -6.63
N ARG A 70 -3.65 -0.33 -6.49
CA ARG A 70 -3.00 -1.55 -7.00
C ARG A 70 -2.35 -2.40 -5.91
N VAL A 71 -2.50 -1.98 -4.66
CA VAL A 71 -1.90 -2.60 -3.49
C VAL A 71 -2.94 -2.60 -2.38
N LEU A 72 -3.03 -3.71 -1.66
CA LEU A 72 -3.78 -3.82 -0.42
C LEU A 72 -2.82 -4.21 0.70
N LEU A 73 -2.97 -3.59 1.86
CA LEU A 73 -2.36 -4.09 3.10
C LEU A 73 -3.22 -5.23 3.64
N VAL A 74 -2.60 -6.37 3.92
CA VAL A 74 -3.29 -7.51 4.52
C VAL A 74 -3.20 -7.38 6.03
N VAL A 75 -4.34 -7.38 6.71
CA VAL A 75 -4.43 -7.19 8.17
C VAL A 75 -5.17 -8.33 8.86
N ASP A 76 -4.91 -8.51 10.16
CA ASP A 76 -5.72 -9.36 11.05
C ASP A 76 -6.94 -8.60 11.62
N ALA A 77 -7.75 -9.29 12.42
CA ALA A 77 -8.95 -8.71 13.06
C ALA A 77 -8.63 -7.56 14.04
N ASP A 78 -7.40 -7.52 14.55
CA ASP A 78 -6.91 -6.45 15.41
C ASP A 78 -6.25 -5.32 14.59
N ASP A 79 -6.27 -5.37 13.25
CA ASP A 79 -5.65 -4.40 12.34
C ASP A 79 -4.11 -4.43 12.29
N HIS A 80 -3.49 -5.49 12.78
CA HIS A 80 -2.06 -5.67 12.63
C HIS A 80 -1.72 -6.08 11.20
N ILE A 81 -0.63 -5.52 10.66
CA ILE A 81 -0.18 -5.83 9.31
C ILE A 81 0.42 -7.24 9.28
N LEU A 82 -0.17 -8.10 8.45
CA LEU A 82 0.33 -9.43 8.12
C LEU A 82 1.19 -9.42 6.87
N GLY A 83 0.92 -8.50 5.93
CA GLY A 83 1.67 -8.38 4.69
C GLY A 83 1.03 -7.39 3.71
N LEU A 84 1.35 -7.55 2.44
CA LEU A 84 0.74 -6.79 1.34
C LEU A 84 0.55 -7.70 0.13
N VAL A 85 -0.48 -7.41 -0.66
CA VAL A 85 -0.73 -8.06 -1.95
C VAL A 85 -0.89 -6.99 -3.01
N THR A 86 -0.27 -7.20 -4.18
CA THR A 86 -0.40 -6.29 -5.32
C THR A 86 -1.23 -6.91 -6.43
N SER A 87 -1.83 -6.09 -7.29
CA SER A 87 -2.56 -6.60 -8.46
C SER A 87 -1.67 -7.47 -9.35
N ARG A 88 -0.37 -7.19 -9.40
CA ARG A 88 0.62 -8.00 -10.13
C ARG A 88 0.83 -9.39 -9.52
N ASP A 89 0.70 -9.53 -8.21
CA ASP A 89 0.79 -10.85 -7.56
C ASP A 89 -0.44 -11.71 -7.92
N ILE A 90 -1.61 -11.07 -8.09
CA ILE A 90 -2.89 -11.72 -8.44
C ILE A 90 -2.97 -12.06 -9.93
N ASP A 91 -2.62 -11.13 -10.80
CA ASP A 91 -2.69 -11.33 -12.26
C ASP A 91 -1.51 -12.16 -12.81
N GLY A 92 -0.50 -12.43 -11.98
CA GLY A 92 0.72 -13.11 -12.37
C GLY A 92 0.75 -14.61 -12.02
N GLU A 93 1.81 -15.28 -12.49
CA GLU A 93 2.09 -16.71 -12.19
C GLU A 93 2.09 -17.05 -10.69
N LYS A 94 2.29 -16.05 -9.81
CA LYS A 94 2.26 -16.24 -8.37
C LYS A 94 0.90 -16.69 -7.88
N ALA A 95 -0.20 -16.18 -8.43
CA ALA A 95 -1.55 -16.55 -8.01
C ALA A 95 -1.84 -18.04 -8.20
N HIS A 96 -1.21 -18.68 -9.20
CA HIS A 96 -1.33 -20.13 -9.43
C HIS A 96 -0.58 -20.98 -8.39
N ARG A 97 0.20 -20.36 -7.49
CA ARG A 97 1.06 -21.04 -6.50
C ARG A 97 0.59 -20.90 -5.06
N ILE A 98 -0.51 -20.20 -4.83
CA ILE A 98 -1.14 -19.92 -3.52
C ILE A 98 -2.59 -20.37 -3.56
#